data_AF-A0A7S0M289-F1
#
_entry.id   AF-A0A7S0M289-F1
#
_cell.length_a   1.000
_cell.length_b   1.000
_cell.length_c   1.000
_cell.angle_alpha   90.00
_cell.angle_beta   90.00
_cell.angle_gamma   90.00
#
_symmetry.space_group_name_H-M   'P 1'
#
loop_
_entity.id
_entity.type
_entity.pdbx_description
1 polymer ?
#
loop_
_entity_poly.entity_id
_entity_poly.type
_entity_poly.pdbx_seq_one_letter_code
_entity_poly.pdbx_strand_id
1 'polypeptide(L)'
;WIMLMHTDDPATTGQFRPAANESAKPQTFIPASSSFVQDFAFSLSLPAQPRLSGFLRMKKSRSRWWKERWLVLIPGPSCVTVQYYRRKIDLLSNSVKRECIASGGYAIPEPKLGQHCFSFVSTSGDRVFLAATSGFQGSLWISCINSMLDERAERPG
;
A
#
# COMPACT_ATOMS: atom_id res chain seq x y z
N TRP A 1 15.05 44.80 -10.87
CA TRP A 1 16.02 44.42 -11.90
C TRP A 1 16.78 43.20 -11.40
N ILE A 2 16.36 42.00 -11.79
CA ILE A 2 17.05 40.74 -11.43
C ILE A 2 17.34 40.05 -12.76
N MET A 3 18.63 39.84 -13.04
CA MET A 3 19.14 39.17 -14.24
C MET A 3 18.78 37.69 -14.20
N LEU A 4 18.06 37.23 -15.24
CA LEU A 4 17.88 35.82 -15.56
C LEU A 4 19.06 35.36 -16.41
N MET A 5 19.86 34.43 -15.87
CA MET A 5 20.86 33.69 -16.66
C MET A 5 20.19 32.43 -17.21
N HIS A 6 20.03 32.40 -18.53
CA HIS A 6 19.71 31.20 -19.29
C HIS A 6 20.99 30.40 -19.52
N THR A 7 20.98 29.11 -19.21
CA THR A 7 21.97 28.14 -19.67
C THR A 7 21.24 27.02 -20.39
N ASP A 8 21.33 27.04 -21.71
CA ASP A 8 21.05 25.93 -22.61
C ASP A 8 22.11 24.85 -22.44
N ASP A 9 21.68 23.58 -22.39
CA ASP A 9 22.57 22.43 -22.56
C ASP A 9 21.96 21.47 -23.60
N PRO A 10 22.65 21.20 -24.73
CA PRO A 10 22.11 20.38 -25.81
C PRO A 10 22.40 18.88 -25.67
N ALA A 11 21.36 18.10 -25.95
CA ALA A 11 21.33 16.84 -26.70
C ALA A 11 22.39 15.75 -26.44
N THR A 12 21.96 14.65 -25.82
CA THR A 12 22.59 13.33 -25.99
C THR A 12 21.57 12.33 -26.55
N THR A 13 21.57 12.18 -27.87
CA THR A 13 20.80 11.19 -28.62
C THR A 13 21.50 9.84 -28.56
N GLY A 14 21.03 8.94 -27.68
CA GLY A 14 21.50 7.57 -27.57
C GLY A 14 20.76 6.63 -28.53
N GLN A 15 21.49 6.01 -29.45
CA GLN A 15 21.03 5.00 -30.40
C GLN A 15 20.43 3.77 -29.71
N PHE A 16 19.19 3.41 -30.09
CA PHE A 16 18.56 2.14 -29.77
C PHE A 16 19.07 1.04 -30.73
N ARG A 17 19.60 -0.06 -30.17
CA ARG A 17 19.85 -1.33 -30.88
C ARG A 17 18.70 -2.31 -30.56
N PRO A 18 17.98 -2.85 -31.55
CA PRO A 18 17.10 -4.00 -31.32
C PRO A 18 17.92 -5.30 -31.40
N ALA A 19 17.96 -6.06 -30.32
CA ALA A 19 18.42 -7.45 -30.35
C ALA A 19 17.23 -8.36 -30.69
N ALA A 20 17.26 -8.92 -31.90
CA ALA A 20 16.44 -10.07 -32.28
C ALA A 20 17.12 -11.34 -31.75
N ASN A 21 16.32 -12.24 -31.17
CA ASN A 21 16.50 -13.68 -30.92
C ASN A 21 15.56 -14.05 -29.75
N GLU A 22 14.88 -15.18 -29.66
CA GLU A 22 14.94 -16.44 -30.38
C GLU A 22 13.62 -17.17 -30.12
N SER A 23 13.13 -17.87 -31.14
CA SER A 23 11.95 -18.73 -31.09
C SER A 23 12.22 -19.97 -30.23
N ALA A 24 11.64 -20.03 -29.02
CA ALA A 24 11.66 -21.21 -28.16
C ALA A 24 10.35 -22.02 -28.24
N LYS A 25 10.51 -23.32 -28.50
CA LYS A 25 9.46 -24.34 -28.67
C LYS A 25 8.54 -24.50 -27.45
N PRO A 26 7.27 -24.90 -27.66
CA PRO A 26 6.37 -25.31 -26.57
C PRO A 26 6.77 -26.70 -26.04
N GLN A 27 7.18 -26.77 -24.78
CA GLN A 27 7.31 -28.04 -24.05
C GLN A 27 6.06 -28.27 -23.20
N THR A 28 5.25 -29.23 -23.63
CA THR A 28 4.08 -29.73 -22.90
C THR A 28 4.57 -30.68 -21.80
N PHE A 29 4.64 -30.18 -20.56
CA PHE A 29 4.80 -31.03 -19.38
C PHE A 29 3.42 -31.34 -18.80
N ILE A 30 3.05 -32.62 -18.83
CA ILE A 30 1.86 -33.15 -18.15
C ILE A 30 2.27 -33.39 -16.68
N PRO A 31 1.64 -32.72 -15.70
CA PRO A 31 1.95 -32.96 -14.29
C PRO A 31 1.35 -34.28 -13.83
N ALA A 32 2.19 -35.10 -13.20
CA ALA A 32 1.81 -36.32 -12.53
C ALA A 32 0.86 -36.03 -11.35
N SER A 33 -0.21 -36.83 -11.28
CA SER A 33 -1.18 -36.87 -10.21
C SER A 33 -0.49 -37.12 -8.87
N SER A 34 -0.31 -36.07 -8.08
CA SER A 34 0.12 -36.17 -6.69
C SER A 34 -1.13 -36.08 -5.80
N SER A 35 -1.62 -37.26 -5.38
CA SER A 35 -2.50 -37.40 -4.23
C SER A 35 -1.71 -37.01 -2.97
N PHE A 36 -1.74 -35.73 -2.61
CA PHE A 36 -1.06 -35.20 -1.44
C PHE A 36 -2.06 -34.64 -0.43
N VAL A 37 -2.27 -35.45 0.60
CA VAL A 37 -2.61 -35.10 1.99
C VAL A 37 -3.89 -34.30 2.21
N GLN A 38 -4.88 -35.05 2.71
CA GLN A 38 -6.03 -34.63 3.50
C GLN A 38 -5.73 -33.40 4.36
N ASP A 39 -6.47 -32.32 4.07
CA ASP A 39 -7.29 -31.59 5.02
C ASP A 39 -6.78 -31.50 6.46
N PHE A 40 -5.61 -30.88 6.65
CA PHE A 40 -5.47 -30.01 7.81
C PHE A 40 -6.20 -28.70 7.51
N ALA A 41 -7.53 -28.80 7.50
CA ALA A 41 -8.42 -27.66 7.66
C ALA A 41 -8.21 -27.11 9.07
N PHE A 42 -7.10 -26.39 9.25
CA PHE A 42 -7.06 -25.31 10.20
C PHE A 42 -8.11 -24.30 9.70
N SER A 43 -9.33 -24.44 10.19
CA SER A 43 -10.32 -23.36 10.27
C SER A 43 -9.82 -22.28 11.25
N LEU A 44 -8.56 -21.86 11.11
CA LEU A 44 -8.14 -20.55 11.51
C LEU A 44 -8.93 -19.64 10.57
N SER A 45 -9.90 -18.91 11.12
CA SER A 45 -10.57 -17.83 10.42
C SER A 45 -9.48 -17.00 9.74
N LEU A 46 -9.28 -17.20 8.44
CA LEU A 46 -8.20 -16.53 7.73
C LEU A 46 -8.45 -15.04 7.94
N PRO A 47 -7.46 -14.29 8.47
CA PRO A 47 -7.62 -12.86 8.59
C PRO A 47 -7.99 -12.35 7.20
N ALA A 48 -9.03 -11.51 7.13
CA ALA A 48 -9.61 -11.05 5.88
C ALA A 48 -8.50 -10.68 4.88
N GLN A 49 -8.67 -11.11 3.62
CA GLN A 49 -7.62 -10.95 2.61
C GLN A 49 -7.23 -9.47 2.50
N PRO A 50 -5.93 -9.13 2.56
CA PRO A 50 -5.50 -7.75 2.46
C PRO A 50 -5.88 -7.16 1.11
N ARG A 51 -6.48 -5.97 1.12
CA ARG A 51 -6.91 -5.27 -0.10
C ARG A 51 -5.77 -4.52 -0.78
N LEU A 52 -4.88 -3.95 0.02
CA LEU A 52 -3.73 -3.19 -0.47
C LEU A 52 -2.55 -3.36 0.49
N SER A 53 -1.33 -3.42 -0.04
CA SER A 53 -0.13 -3.42 0.79
C SER A 53 1.02 -2.72 0.08
N GLY A 54 1.95 -2.16 0.85
CA GLY A 54 3.07 -1.40 0.29
C GLY A 54 3.88 -0.65 1.33
N PHE A 55 5.09 -0.25 0.96
CA PHE A 55 5.89 0.65 1.78
C PHE A 55 5.39 2.09 1.66
N LEU A 56 5.16 2.72 2.81
CA LEU A 56 4.87 4.15 2.94
C LEU A 56 5.66 4.72 4.11
N ARG A 57 5.89 6.04 4.11
CA ARG A 57 6.38 6.74 5.30
C ARG A 57 5.18 7.11 6.16
N MET A 58 5.24 6.76 7.45
CA MET A 58 4.16 6.98 8.41
C MET A 58 4.63 7.88 9.55
N LYS A 59 3.75 8.78 9.99
CA LYS A 59 3.91 9.64 11.16
C LYS A 59 2.59 9.70 11.92
N LYS A 60 2.60 9.44 13.22
CA LYS A 60 1.45 9.71 14.10
C LYS A 60 1.45 11.17 14.52
N SER A 61 0.29 11.75 14.81
CA SER A 61 0.14 13.15 15.26
C SER A 61 1.11 13.55 16.38
N ARG A 62 1.25 12.70 17.41
CA ARG A 62 2.15 12.95 18.55
C ARG A 62 3.63 12.69 18.25
N SER A 63 3.97 12.10 17.10
CA SER A 63 5.34 11.79 16.74
C SER A 63 5.95 12.88 15.87
N ARG A 64 7.17 13.29 16.18
CA ARG A 64 7.93 14.24 15.35
C ARG A 64 8.56 13.59 14.11
N TRP A 65 8.66 12.25 14.11
CA TRP A 65 9.49 11.52 13.15
C TRP A 65 8.65 10.73 12.15
N TRP A 66 9.01 10.84 10.88
CA TRP A 66 8.51 9.96 9.82
C TRP A 66 9.29 8.66 9.82
N LYS A 67 8.59 7.52 9.76
CA LYS A 67 9.21 6.19 9.72
C LYS A 67 8.67 5.41 8.53
N GLU A 68 9.56 4.83 7.73
CA GLU A 68 9.16 3.90 6.67
C GLU A 68 8.60 2.61 7.28
N ARG A 69 7.45 2.18 6.78
CA ARG A 69 6.72 1.00 7.27
C ARG A 69 6.12 0.24 6.09
N TRP A 70 6.06 -1.07 6.21
CA TRP A 70 5.23 -1.90 5.33
C TRP A 70 3.80 -1.87 5.87
N LEU A 71 2.88 -1.26 5.13
CA LEU A 71 1.48 -1.14 5.51
C LEU A 71 0.66 -2.22 4.79
N VAL A 72 -0.38 -2.69 5.47
CA VAL A 72 -1.35 -3.65 4.95
C VAL A 72 -2.75 -3.17 5.34
N LEU A 73 -3.58 -2.94 4.33
CA LEU A 73 -4.97 -2.52 4.48
C LEU A 73 -5.89 -3.75 4.47
N ILE A 74 -6.62 -3.94 5.56
CA ILE A 74 -7.42 -5.15 5.79
C ILE A 74 -8.86 -4.74 6.09
N PRO A 75 -9.86 -5.25 5.33
CA PRO A 75 -11.26 -5.06 5.68
C PRO A 75 -11.57 -5.84 6.96
N GLY A 76 -12.12 -5.18 7.97
CA GLY A 76 -12.61 -5.84 9.18
C GLY A 76 -14.13 -5.75 9.28
N PRO A 77 -14.77 -6.60 10.10
CA PRO A 77 -16.21 -6.54 10.32
C PRO A 77 -16.64 -5.21 10.94
N SER A 78 -15.81 -4.69 11.86
CA SER A 78 -16.13 -3.49 12.65
C SER A 78 -15.31 -2.24 12.27
N CYS A 79 -14.32 -2.36 11.39
CA CYS A 79 -13.51 -1.22 10.92
C CYS A 79 -12.56 -1.64 9.79
N VAL A 80 -12.17 -0.67 8.96
CA VAL A 80 -11.02 -0.82 8.08
C VAL A 80 -9.76 -0.73 8.95
N THR A 81 -8.90 -1.76 8.90
CA THR A 81 -7.69 -1.83 9.72
C THR A 81 -6.46 -1.61 8.86
N VAL A 82 -5.58 -0.72 9.31
CA VAL A 82 -4.23 -0.54 8.78
C VAL A 82 -3.26 -1.25 9.72
N GLN A 83 -2.71 -2.38 9.28
CA GLN A 83 -1.61 -3.03 9.97
C GLN A 83 -0.30 -2.51 9.42
N TYR A 84 0.71 -2.34 10.28
CA TYR A 84 2.00 -1.83 9.84
C TYR A 84 3.17 -2.50 10.53
N TYR A 85 4.20 -2.74 9.74
CA TYR A 85 5.37 -3.53 10.10
C TYR A 85 6.64 -2.73 9.84
N ARG A 86 7.72 -3.06 10.55
CA ARG A 86 9.02 -2.44 10.26
C ARG A 86 9.52 -2.90 8.90
N ARG A 87 9.38 -4.18 8.58
CA ARG A 87 9.76 -4.81 7.30
C ARG A 87 8.65 -5.76 6.84
N LYS A 88 8.64 -6.08 5.54
CA LYS A 88 7.70 -7.06 4.95
C LYS A 88 7.79 -8.45 5.60
N ILE A 89 9.01 -8.92 5.90
CA ILE A 89 9.23 -10.24 6.53
C ILE A 89 8.62 -10.36 7.94
N ASP A 90 8.39 -9.23 8.61
CA ASP A 90 7.83 -9.23 9.97
C ASP A 90 6.32 -9.58 9.96
N LEU A 91 5.71 -9.85 8.80
CA LEU A 91 4.35 -10.40 8.65
C LEU A 91 4.15 -11.71 9.42
N LEU A 92 5.21 -12.51 9.54
CA LEU A 92 5.19 -13.79 10.27
C LEU A 92 5.42 -13.61 11.78
N SER A 93 5.67 -12.39 12.24
CA SER A 93 5.91 -12.08 13.66
C SER A 93 4.61 -11.71 14.37
N ASN A 94 4.50 -12.10 15.64
CA ASN A 94 3.40 -11.70 16.52
C ASN A 94 3.43 -10.21 16.91
N SER A 95 4.49 -9.47 16.57
CA SER A 95 4.66 -8.06 16.93
C SER A 95 4.00 -7.10 15.94
N VAL A 96 2.69 -7.27 15.70
CA VAL A 96 1.93 -6.45 14.75
C VAL A 96 1.35 -5.22 15.43
N LYS A 97 1.63 -4.04 14.88
CA LYS A 97 0.91 -2.82 15.27
C LYS A 97 -0.24 -2.57 14.31
N ARG A 98 -1.36 -2.12 14.86
CA ARG A 98 -2.62 -1.93 14.12
C ARG A 98 -3.21 -0.57 14.47
N GLU A 99 -3.72 0.13 13.47
CA GLU A 99 -4.65 1.24 13.65
C GLU A 99 -5.97 0.87 12.98
N CYS A 100 -7.08 1.10 13.67
CA CYS A 100 -8.39 1.04 13.06
C CYS A 100 -8.77 2.44 12.58
N ILE A 101 -9.26 2.55 11.35
CA ILE A 101 -9.76 3.83 10.82
C ILE A 101 -11.14 4.10 11.42
N ALA A 102 -11.34 5.31 11.95
CA ALA A 102 -12.62 5.72 12.51
C ALA A 102 -13.73 5.70 11.45
N SER A 103 -14.98 5.51 11.87
CA SER A 103 -16.14 5.72 11.00
C SER A 103 -16.16 7.19 10.54
N GLY A 104 -16.23 7.43 9.24
CA GLY A 104 -16.08 8.77 8.65
C GLY A 104 -14.63 9.30 8.64
N GLY A 105 -13.65 8.50 9.08
CA GLY A 105 -12.23 8.80 9.04
C GLY A 105 -11.61 8.61 7.66
N TYR A 106 -12.25 9.13 6.61
CA TYR A 106 -11.78 9.05 5.22
C TYR A 106 -10.32 9.49 5.10
N ALA A 107 -9.62 8.90 4.13
CA ALA A 107 -8.28 9.34 3.76
C ALA A 107 -8.38 10.67 3.00
N ILE A 108 -7.67 11.69 3.50
CA ILE A 108 -7.72 13.07 3.00
C ILE A 108 -6.32 13.50 2.54
N PRO A 109 -6.15 14.06 1.33
CA PRO A 109 -4.88 14.65 0.90
C PRO A 109 -4.39 15.77 1.83
N GLU A 110 -3.09 15.80 2.13
CA GLU A 110 -2.46 16.76 3.04
C GLU A 110 -1.34 17.55 2.31
N PRO A 111 -1.69 18.47 1.38
CA PRO A 111 -0.70 19.17 0.54
C PRO A 111 0.29 20.02 1.35
N LYS A 112 -0.12 20.47 2.55
CA LYS A 112 0.72 21.26 3.45
C LYS A 112 1.91 20.47 4.01
N LEU A 113 1.85 19.13 4.00
CA LEU A 113 2.92 18.26 4.49
C LEU A 113 3.89 17.82 3.40
N GLY A 114 3.63 18.17 2.14
CA GLY A 114 4.41 17.77 0.98
C GLY A 114 3.59 17.07 -0.08
N GLN A 115 4.23 16.77 -1.20
CA GLN A 115 3.61 16.02 -2.29
C GLN A 115 3.27 14.60 -1.83
N HIS A 116 2.10 14.12 -2.26
CA HIS A 116 1.65 12.73 -2.05
C HIS A 116 1.48 12.33 -0.58
N CYS A 117 1.34 13.33 0.30
CA CYS A 117 0.97 13.15 1.70
C CYS A 117 -0.55 13.09 1.84
N PHE A 118 -1.02 12.25 2.74
CA PHE A 118 -2.43 12.14 3.11
C PHE A 118 -2.57 11.72 4.57
N SER A 119 -3.75 11.87 5.15
CA SER A 119 -4.02 11.48 6.53
C SER A 119 -5.38 10.81 6.68
N PHE A 120 -5.55 10.11 7.79
CA PHE A 120 -6.85 9.63 8.27
C PHE A 120 -6.89 9.73 9.80
N VAL A 121 -8.09 9.62 10.37
CA VAL A 121 -8.29 9.63 11.83
C VAL A 121 -8.51 8.19 12.31
N SER A 122 -7.71 7.75 13.29
CA SER A 122 -7.89 6.44 13.91
C SER A 122 -9.10 6.44 14.85
N THR A 123 -9.57 5.24 15.24
CA THR A 123 -10.60 5.09 16.27
C THR A 123 -10.18 5.62 17.64
N SER A 124 -8.87 5.77 17.90
CA SER A 124 -8.36 6.45 19.11
C SER A 124 -8.45 7.97 19.05
N GLY A 125 -8.90 8.54 17.93
CA GLY A 125 -8.93 9.98 17.66
C GLY A 125 -7.58 10.55 17.23
N ASP A 126 -6.52 9.74 17.16
CA ASP A 126 -5.22 10.20 16.68
C ASP A 126 -5.23 10.32 15.16
N ARG A 127 -4.75 11.46 14.65
CA ARG A 127 -4.48 11.58 13.21
C ARG A 127 -3.21 10.82 12.84
N VAL A 128 -3.30 10.00 11.80
CA VAL A 128 -2.19 9.29 11.18
C VAL A 128 -1.89 9.92 9.84
N PHE A 129 -0.64 10.32 9.63
CA PHE A 129 -0.14 10.88 8.38
C PHE A 129 0.69 9.84 7.63
N LEU A 130 0.47 9.76 6.33
CA LEU A 130 1.16 8.88 5.40
C LEU A 130 1.74 9.69 4.25
N ALA A 131 2.90 9.28 3.75
CA ALA A 131 3.53 9.84 2.56
C ALA A 131 3.93 8.71 1.62
N ALA A 132 3.43 8.79 0.40
CA ALA A 132 3.73 7.87 -0.69
C ALA A 132 4.99 8.28 -1.47
N THR A 133 5.60 7.34 -2.18
CA THR A 133 6.76 7.60 -3.05
C THR A 133 6.36 8.27 -4.37
N SER A 134 5.10 8.14 -4.78
CA SER A 134 4.55 8.74 -5.99
C SER A 134 3.10 9.17 -5.82
N GLY A 135 2.65 10.10 -6.67
CA GLY A 135 1.26 10.56 -6.68
C GLY A 135 0.25 9.48 -7.06
N PHE A 136 0.64 8.58 -7.96
CA PHE A 136 -0.17 7.40 -8.28
C PHE A 136 -0.34 6.50 -7.05
N GLN A 137 0.75 6.19 -6.33
CA GLN A 137 0.68 5.37 -5.12
C GLN A 137 -0.19 6.05 -4.05
N GLY A 138 -0.02 7.37 -3.81
CA GLY A 138 -0.86 8.10 -2.84
C GLY A 138 -2.35 8.05 -3.20
N SER A 139 -2.68 8.31 -4.46
CA SER A 139 -4.07 8.28 -4.96
C SER A 139 -4.69 6.89 -4.86
N LEU A 140 -3.92 5.84 -5.17
CA LEU A 140 -4.37 4.45 -5.03
C LEU A 140 -4.71 4.11 -3.58
N TRP A 141 -3.87 4.52 -2.62
CA TRP A 141 -4.13 4.30 -1.20
C TRP A 141 -5.37 5.06 -0.71
N ILE A 142 -5.51 6.34 -1.06
CA ILE A 142 -6.68 7.15 -0.70
C ILE A 142 -7.96 6.51 -1.26
N SER A 143 -7.97 6.19 -2.56
CA SER A 143 -9.13 5.59 -3.23
C SER A 143 -9.51 4.26 -2.61
N CYS A 144 -8.52 3.40 -2.29
CA CYS A 144 -8.78 2.10 -1.70
C CYS A 144 -9.35 2.22 -0.28
N ILE A 145 -8.79 3.10 0.56
CA ILE A 145 -9.31 3.35 1.92
C ILE A 145 -10.75 3.84 1.85
N ASN A 146 -11.02 4.85 1.01
CA ASN A 146 -12.33 5.47 0.93
C ASN A 146 -13.38 4.50 0.38
N SER A 147 -13.06 3.74 -0.68
CA SER A 147 -13.94 2.70 -1.22
C SER A 147 -14.30 1.65 -0.17
N MET A 148 -13.35 1.22 0.67
CA MET A 148 -13.62 0.24 1.72
C MET A 148 -14.50 0.80 2.85
N LEU A 149 -14.45 2.11 3.09
CA LEU A 149 -15.33 2.78 4.05
C LEU A 149 -16.74 2.95 3.47
N ASP A 150 -16.86 3.25 2.18
CA ASP A 150 -18.13 3.38 1.47
C ASP A 150 -18.86 2.02 1.38
N GLU A 151 -18.19 0.95 0.95
CA GLU A 151 -18.71 -0.44 0.94
C GLU A 151 -19.27 -0.87 2.31
N ARG A 152 -18.74 -0.27 3.38
CA ARG A 152 -19.15 -0.56 4.74
C ARG A 152 -20.36 0.26 5.16
N ALA A 153 -20.43 1.53 4.78
CA ALA A 153 -21.57 2.39 5.05
C ALA A 153 -22.86 1.84 4.40
N GLU A 154 -22.73 1.12 3.29
CA GLU A 154 -23.84 0.50 2.55
C GLU A 154 -24.36 -0.82 3.14
N ARG A 155 -23.66 -1.42 4.12
CA ARG A 155 -24.14 -2.64 4.78
C ARG A 155 -24.97 -2.25 6.01
N PRO A 156 -26.32 -2.25 5.92
CA PRO A 156 -27.15 -2.14 7.12
C PRO A 156 -26.80 -3.31 8.04
N GLY A 157 -26.30 -2.99 9.23
CA GLY A 157 -26.02 -3.96 10.30
C GLY A 157 -27.29 -4.43 10.97
#